data_AF-A0A061HTZ8-F1
#
_entry.id   AF-A0A061HTZ8-F1
#
_cell.length_a   1.000
_cell.length_b   1.000
_cell.length_c   1.000
_cell.angle_alpha   90.00
_cell.angle_beta   90.00
_cell.angle_gamma   90.00
#
_symmetry.space_group_name_H-M   'P 1'
#
loop_
_entity.id
_entity.type
_entity.pdbx_description
1 polymer ?
#
loop_
_entity_poly.entity_id
_entity_poly.type
_entity_poly.pdbx_seq_one_letter_code
_entity_poly.pdbx_strand_id
1 'polypeptide(L)'
;VFELFSGFLKYFPGTHKQIHRNMKEILDYIDHSVEKHRAILDASNPRDFIDTYLLRMEKEKSNPHTEFHHQNLMITVLSLFFAGTETSSTTLRYGFLLMLKYPHVAG
;
A
#
# COMPACT_ATOMS: atom_id res chain seq x y z
N VAL A 1 18.95 -1.42 -13.24
CA VAL A 1 20.10 -2.33 -13.03
C VAL A 1 19.76 -3.45 -12.06
N PHE A 2 19.31 -3.17 -10.82
CA PHE A 2 18.84 -4.24 -9.93
C PHE A 2 17.70 -5.08 -10.54
N GLU A 3 16.68 -4.43 -11.12
CA GLU A 3 15.58 -5.11 -11.83
C GLU A 3 16.06 -6.11 -12.90
N LEU A 4 17.16 -5.82 -13.58
CA LEU A 4 17.69 -6.65 -14.67
C LEU A 4 18.67 -7.74 -14.21
N PHE A 5 19.26 -7.59 -13.01
CA PHE A 5 20.33 -8.47 -12.50
C PHE A 5 20.13 -8.86 -11.02
N SER A 6 18.87 -8.93 -10.57
CA SER A 6 18.51 -9.14 -9.16
C SER A 6 19.06 -10.45 -8.60
N GLY A 7 19.14 -11.50 -9.43
CA GLY A 7 19.71 -12.80 -9.06
C GLY A 7 21.14 -12.74 -8.55
N PHE A 8 21.95 -11.83 -9.08
CA PHE A 8 23.34 -11.59 -8.66
C PHE A 8 23.43 -10.46 -7.63
N LEU A 9 22.78 -9.32 -7.90
CA LEU A 9 22.95 -8.10 -7.11
C LEU A 9 22.31 -8.16 -5.71
N LYS A 10 21.36 -9.07 -5.45
CA LYS A 10 20.70 -9.21 -4.14
C LYS A 10 21.67 -9.49 -2.98
N TYR A 11 22.83 -10.06 -3.27
CA TYR A 11 23.83 -10.37 -2.24
C TYR A 11 24.69 -9.15 -1.87
N PHE A 12 24.81 -8.18 -2.78
CA PHE A 12 25.66 -7.00 -2.61
C PHE A 12 24.93 -5.85 -1.91
N PRO A 13 25.64 -4.92 -1.25
CA PRO A 13 25.02 -3.69 -0.77
C PRO A 13 24.49 -2.84 -1.95
N GLY A 14 23.46 -2.04 -1.70
CA GLY A 14 22.91 -1.14 -2.71
C GLY A 14 21.54 -0.60 -2.33
N THR A 15 21.00 0.28 -3.18
CA THR A 15 19.69 0.94 -2.97
C THR A 15 18.53 -0.05 -2.82
N HIS A 16 18.60 -1.21 -3.48
CA HIS A 16 17.61 -2.28 -3.33
C HIS A 16 17.46 -2.77 -1.89
N LYS A 17 18.55 -2.81 -1.09
CA LYS A 17 18.46 -3.13 0.34
C LYS A 17 17.77 -2.03 1.14
N GLN A 18 17.98 -0.77 0.78
CA GLN A 18 17.23 0.35 1.38
C GLN A 18 15.75 0.29 1.05
N ILE A 19 15.41 0.06 -0.23
CA ILE A 19 14.01 -0.08 -0.69
C ILE A 19 13.35 -1.24 0.06
N HIS A 20 14.03 -2.38 0.20
CA HIS A 20 13.52 -3.52 0.97
C HIS A 20 13.27 -3.16 2.44
N ARG A 21 14.18 -2.43 3.09
CA ARG A 21 13.98 -1.96 4.48
C ARG A 21 12.77 -1.04 4.61
N ASN A 22 12.66 -0.04 3.74
CA ASN A 22 11.52 0.88 3.74
C ASN A 22 10.20 0.13 3.51
N MET A 23 10.19 -0.82 2.57
CA MET A 23 9.00 -1.64 2.28
C MET A 23 8.60 -2.47 3.50
N LYS A 24 9.58 -3.05 4.21
CA LYS A 24 9.32 -3.79 5.44
C LYS A 24 8.69 -2.91 6.52
N GLU A 25 9.23 -1.70 6.74
CA GLU A 25 8.66 -0.76 7.71
C GLU A 25 7.20 -0.39 7.39
N ILE A 26 6.86 -0.20 6.12
CA ILE A 26 5.48 0.07 5.69
C ILE A 26 4.58 -1.14 5.95
N LEU A 27 5.04 -2.35 5.62
CA LEU A 27 4.29 -3.59 5.88
C LEU A 27 4.06 -3.82 7.38
N ASP A 28 5.08 -3.61 8.22
CA ASP A 28 4.98 -3.72 9.67
C ASP A 28 3.96 -2.72 10.23
N TYR A 29 3.90 -1.49 9.68
CA TYR A 29 2.88 -0.50 10.03
C TYR A 29 1.47 -0.93 9.61
N ILE A 30 1.31 -1.46 8.39
CA ILE A 30 0.02 -1.96 7.89
C ILE A 30 -0.47 -3.11 8.76
N ASP A 31 0.39 -4.07 9.07
CA ASP A 31 0.07 -5.23 9.93
C ASP A 31 -0.41 -4.78 11.31
N HIS A 32 0.32 -3.85 11.94
CA HIS A 32 -0.08 -3.27 13.21
C HIS A 32 -1.43 -2.53 13.14
N SER A 33 -1.72 -1.87 12.02
CA SER A 33 -3.04 -1.27 11.78
C SER A 33 -4.13 -2.33 11.64
N VAL A 34 -3.89 -3.41 10.89
CA VAL A 34 -4.84 -4.52 10.73
C VAL A 34 -5.19 -5.15 12.08
N GLU A 35 -4.21 -5.36 12.95
CA GLU A 35 -4.46 -5.89 14.30
C GLU A 35 -5.28 -4.93 15.17
N LYS A 36 -5.03 -3.62 15.06
CA LYS A 36 -5.91 -2.62 15.70
C LYS A 36 -7.33 -2.68 15.16
N HIS A 37 -7.51 -2.91 13.85
CA HIS A 37 -8.84 -3.04 13.27
C HIS A 37 -9.56 -4.29 13.78
N ARG A 38 -8.85 -5.42 13.81
CA ARG A 38 -9.37 -6.69 14.34
C ARG A 38 -9.81 -6.57 15.81
N ALA A 39 -9.08 -5.83 16.64
CA ALA A 39 -9.38 -5.68 18.07
C ALA A 39 -10.69 -4.92 18.37
N ILE A 40 -11.13 -4.04 17.47
CA ILE A 40 -12.33 -3.21 17.64
C ILE A 40 -13.34 -3.39 16.49
N LEU A 41 -13.27 -4.53 15.79
CA LEU A 41 -14.10 -4.81 14.63
C LEU A 41 -15.57 -4.93 15.03
N ASP A 42 -16.41 -4.07 14.43
CA ASP A 42 -17.86 -4.13 14.56
C ASP A 42 -18.48 -4.54 13.21
N ALA A 43 -19.08 -5.73 13.17
CA ALA A 43 -19.71 -6.26 11.97
C ALA A 43 -20.92 -5.45 11.49
N SER A 44 -21.54 -4.66 12.38
CA SER A 44 -22.69 -3.80 12.04
C SER A 44 -22.27 -2.45 11.47
N ASN A 45 -21.01 -2.04 11.68
CA ASN A 45 -20.49 -0.73 11.31
C ASN A 45 -19.02 -0.81 10.84
N PRO A 46 -18.75 -1.36 9.64
CA PRO A 46 -17.38 -1.39 9.10
C PRO A 46 -16.88 0.03 8.82
N ARG A 47 -15.72 0.39 9.38
CA ARG A 47 -15.21 1.76 9.34
C ARG A 47 -14.54 2.11 8.02
N ASP A 48 -13.87 1.13 7.41
CA ASP A 48 -13.09 1.32 6.20
C ASP A 48 -12.84 0.00 5.45
N PHE A 49 -11.91 0.05 4.49
CA PHE A 49 -11.49 -1.08 3.68
C PHE A 49 -10.99 -2.27 4.51
N ILE A 50 -10.20 -2.02 5.57
CA ILE A 50 -9.62 -3.09 6.39
C ILE A 50 -10.74 -3.84 7.10
N ASP A 51 -11.66 -3.13 7.74
CA ASP A 51 -12.83 -3.75 8.40
C ASP A 51 -13.67 -4.57 7.41
N THR A 52 -13.96 -3.99 6.25
CA THR A 52 -14.76 -4.65 5.22
C THR A 52 -14.08 -5.95 4.73
N TYR A 53 -12.76 -5.92 4.55
CA TYR A 53 -12.00 -7.09 4.15
C TYR A 53 -11.96 -8.15 5.26
N LEU A 54 -11.74 -7.75 6.52
CA LEU A 54 -11.75 -8.67 7.67
C LEU A 54 -13.11 -9.37 7.82
N LEU A 55 -14.22 -8.65 7.64
CA LEU A 55 -15.56 -9.24 7.63
C LEU A 55 -15.76 -10.20 6.45
N ARG A 56 -15.17 -9.91 5.29
CA ARG A 56 -15.20 -10.82 4.14
C ARG A 56 -14.40 -12.09 4.42
N MET A 57 -13.23 -11.99 5.05
CA MET A 57 -12.44 -13.13 5.49
C MET A 57 -13.24 -14.06 6.41
N GLU A 58 -13.97 -13.51 7.38
CA GLU A 58 -14.80 -14.34 8.28
C GLU A 58 -15.94 -15.03 7.52
N LYS A 59 -16.59 -14.34 6.57
CA LYS A 59 -17.63 -14.94 5.72
C LYS A 59 -17.11 -16.05 4.83
N GLU A 60 -15.84 -16.01 4.43
CA GLU A 60 -15.22 -17.01 3.55
C GLU A 60 -14.43 -18.08 4.29
N LYS A 61 -14.44 -18.10 5.62
CA LYS A 61 -13.67 -19.05 6.44
C LYS A 61 -13.90 -20.53 6.12
N SER A 62 -15.08 -20.88 5.60
CA SER A 62 -15.41 -22.27 5.21
C SER A 62 -14.90 -22.64 3.80
N ASN A 63 -14.39 -21.69 3.02
CA ASN A 63 -13.85 -21.92 1.69
C ASN A 63 -12.32 -22.06 1.76
N PRO A 64 -11.75 -23.28 1.62
CA PRO A 64 -10.30 -23.47 1.64
C PRO A 64 -9.57 -22.86 0.44
N HIS A 65 -10.30 -22.47 -0.61
CA HIS A 65 -9.76 -21.86 -1.84
C HIS A 65 -10.02 -20.34 -1.91
N THR A 66 -10.28 -19.70 -0.76
CA THR A 66 -10.48 -18.25 -0.72
C THR A 66 -9.17 -17.48 -0.92
N GLU A 67 -9.25 -16.40 -1.71
CA GLU A 67 -8.18 -15.40 -1.83
C GLU A 67 -8.26 -14.33 -0.73
N PHE A 68 -9.30 -14.37 0.12
CA PHE A 68 -9.45 -13.46 1.26
C PHE A 68 -8.67 -13.98 2.46
N HIS A 69 -7.36 -13.73 2.46
CA HIS A 69 -6.47 -14.03 3.57
C HIS A 69 -5.55 -12.84 3.94
N HIS A 70 -4.88 -12.95 5.09
CA HIS A 70 -4.09 -11.86 5.70
C HIS A 70 -3.04 -11.27 4.76
N GLN A 71 -2.26 -12.12 4.10
CA GLN A 71 -1.21 -11.64 3.18
C GLN A 71 -1.80 -10.82 2.02
N ASN A 72 -2.92 -11.24 1.43
CA ASN A 72 -3.57 -10.49 0.36
C ASN A 72 -4.13 -9.16 0.88
N LEU A 73 -4.71 -9.13 2.09
CA LEU A 73 -5.11 -7.88 2.75
C LEU A 73 -3.93 -6.90 2.85
N MET A 74 -2.79 -7.33 3.40
CA MET A 74 -1.62 -6.46 3.55
C MET A 74 -1.13 -5.91 2.20
N ILE A 75 -1.02 -6.77 1.18
CA ILE A 75 -0.53 -6.38 -0.15
C ILE A 75 -1.54 -5.47 -0.87
N THR A 76 -2.85 -5.68 -0.70
CA THR A 76 -3.86 -4.79 -1.27
C THR A 76 -3.82 -3.42 -0.61
N VAL A 77 -3.74 -3.34 0.72
CA VAL A 77 -3.60 -2.06 1.44
C VAL A 77 -2.34 -1.33 1.00
N LEU A 78 -1.21 -2.05 0.92
CA LEU A 78 0.06 -1.51 0.41
C LEU A 78 -0.10 -0.93 -1.00
N SER A 79 -0.75 -1.67 -1.89
CA SER A 79 -0.96 -1.28 -3.28
C SER A 79 -1.81 -0.01 -3.39
N LEU A 80 -2.87 0.12 -2.58
CA LEU A 80 -3.70 1.32 -2.51
C LEU A 80 -2.89 2.54 -2.05
N PHE A 81 -2.05 2.39 -1.01
CA PHE A 81 -1.19 3.48 -0.53
C PHE A 81 -0.20 3.95 -1.60
N PHE A 82 0.51 3.02 -2.25
CA PHE A 82 1.48 3.36 -3.29
C PHE A 82 0.81 4.04 -4.49
N ALA A 83 -0.26 3.44 -5.01
CA ALA A 83 -0.95 3.97 -6.18
C ALA A 83 -1.53 5.37 -5.93
N GLY A 84 -2.17 5.59 -4.78
CA GLY A 84 -2.85 6.84 -4.47
C GLY A 84 -1.93 8.00 -4.09
N THR A 85 -0.78 7.71 -3.47
CA THR A 85 0.07 8.76 -2.87
C THR A 85 1.04 9.37 -3.88
N GLU A 86 1.85 8.54 -4.55
CA GLU A 86 2.96 9.04 -5.36
C GLU A 86 2.47 9.73 -6.64
N THR A 87 1.51 9.11 -7.33
CA THR A 87 0.98 9.61 -8.61
C THR A 87 0.25 10.93 -8.45
N SER A 88 -0.66 11.02 -7.47
CA SER A 88 -1.45 12.23 -7.18
C SER A 88 -0.56 13.36 -6.69
N SER A 89 0.36 13.08 -5.75
CA SER A 89 1.30 14.07 -5.22
C SER A 89 2.21 14.63 -6.32
N THR A 90 2.75 13.76 -7.17
CA THR A 90 3.60 14.17 -8.30
C THR A 90 2.81 14.99 -9.30
N THR A 91 1.60 14.56 -9.67
CA THR A 91 0.72 15.31 -10.58
C THR A 91 0.43 16.70 -10.05
N LEU A 92 0.08 16.84 -8.77
CA LEU A 92 -0.18 18.16 -8.16
C LEU A 92 1.07 19.03 -8.13
N ARG A 93 2.23 18.47 -7.74
CA ARG A 93 3.51 19.19 -7.75
C ARG A 93 3.85 19.74 -9.13
N TYR A 94 3.71 18.90 -10.17
CA TYR A 94 3.92 19.32 -11.55
C TYR A 94 2.84 20.29 -12.01
N GLY A 95 1.58 20.10 -11.62
CA GLY A 95 0.49 21.03 -11.90
C GLY A 95 0.81 22.44 -11.42
N PHE A 96 1.21 22.59 -10.15
CA PHE A 96 1.62 23.89 -9.61
C PHE A 96 2.87 24.45 -10.28
N LEU A 97 3.88 23.62 -10.55
CA LEU A 97 5.07 24.04 -11.27
C LEU A 97 4.73 24.61 -12.66
N LEU A 98 3.79 23.97 -13.37
CA LEU A 98 3.31 24.42 -14.67
C LEU A 98 2.51 25.72 -14.56
N MET A 99 1.65 25.86 -13.54
CA MET A 99 0.92 27.11 -13.29
C MET A 99 1.87 28.29 -13.04
N LEU A 100 2.96 28.08 -12.28
CA LEU A 100 3.99 29.11 -12.06
C LEU A 100 4.75 29.46 -13.35
N LYS A 101 4.98 28.48 -14.22
CA LYS A 101 5.64 28.69 -15.52
C LYS A 101 4.75 29.40 -16.54
N TYR A 102 3.43 29.16 -16.48
CA TYR A 102 2.44 29.71 -17.40
C TYR A 102 1.35 30.48 -16.64
N PRO A 103 1.67 31.67 -16.09
CA PRO A 103 0.76 32.40 -15.20
C PRO A 103 -0.55 32.83 -15.85
N HIS A 104 -0.60 32.94 -17.19
CA HIS A 104 -1.82 33.24 -17.95
C HIS A 104 -2.83 32.07 -17.99
N VAL A 105 -2.43 30.86 -17.62
CA VAL A 105 -3.32 29.69 -17.52
C VAL A 105 -3.97 29.59 -16.13
N ALA A 106 -3.28 30.11 -15.12
CA ALA A 106 -3.76 30.07 -13.73
C ALA A 106 -4.64 31.28 -13.36
N GLY A 107 -4.56 32.37 -14.14
CA GLY A 107 -5.33 33.61 -13.96
C GLY A 107 -6.66 33.61 -14.68
#